data_AF-A0AA40CAL2-F1
#
_entry.id   AF-A0AA40CAL2-F1
#
_cell.length_a   1.000
_cell.length_b   1.000
_cell.length_c   1.000
_cell.angle_alpha   90.00
_cell.angle_beta   90.00
_cell.angle_gamma   90.00
#
_symmetry.space_group_name_H-M   'P 1'
#
loop_
_entity.id
_entity.type
_entity.pdbx_description
1 polymer ?
#
loop_
_entity_poly.entity_id
_entity_poly.type
_entity_poly.pdbx_seq_one_letter_code
_entity_poly.pdbx_strand_id
1 'polypeptide(L)'
;MAAHAPCRFPHSAHFIRSSFIFLLQTSARPSVTLSSSRIRTTIRNMGSMTETKKANVLIVGSGGVGTMAAYALEKGGKASVTAVLRSNFSAVEKAGFSIDSIDHGMIHGWRPTKTLNAIPNMTKENTLPPYDYILVTTKNIPDIPPSIATLIAPAVTPAHTAIALLQNGLNIERPLSAAFPTNPIISGISFIGATEGPPGTIKHDDHDVLVVGAFHHNPGVEQQERADAAAELLVDMYDACEGVECMYRPDVLFWRWRKLLYNASYNSVATILGMDTSRMRASEHVVDGLVRPVMGEICEVARAAAGVRLDGGMVEGMILADTYEAFFKPSMLQGFEKGNFIEFENIVGEPLREAERVGVATPTLRVIYELLKGLQWKIKEAKGLVKVPLTRDEKPGFKYSGVGRPRDVTG
;
A
#
# COMPACT_ATOMS: atom_id res chain seq x y z
N MET A 1 -25.55 -60.59 1.14
CA MET A 1 -24.72 -59.75 2.03
C MET A 1 -23.73 -59.01 1.13
N ALA A 2 -24.21 -58.06 0.34
CA ALA A 2 -24.36 -56.64 0.67
C ALA A 2 -23.00 -55.94 0.81
N ALA A 3 -22.54 -55.42 -0.34
CA ALA A 3 -21.44 -54.50 -0.48
C ALA A 3 -21.79 -53.13 0.11
N HIS A 4 -20.86 -52.50 0.82
CA HIS A 4 -20.93 -51.09 1.15
C HIS A 4 -19.56 -50.43 0.93
N ALA A 5 -19.50 -49.62 -0.13
CA ALA A 5 -18.55 -48.53 -0.26
C ALA A 5 -18.98 -47.35 0.64
N PRO A 6 -18.03 -46.49 1.05
CA PRO A 6 -18.38 -45.11 1.32
C PRO A 6 -17.64 -44.14 0.39
N CYS A 7 -18.47 -43.40 -0.34
CA CYS A 7 -18.37 -42.01 -0.78
C CYS A 7 -16.99 -41.34 -0.91
N ARG A 8 -16.62 -41.07 -2.16
CA ARG A 8 -15.78 -39.92 -2.54
C ARG A 8 -16.55 -38.63 -2.27
N PHE A 9 -16.00 -37.74 -1.44
CA PHE A 9 -16.42 -36.34 -1.38
C PHE A 9 -15.67 -35.55 -2.46
N PRO A 10 -16.34 -34.70 -3.25
CA PRO A 10 -15.67 -33.87 -4.24
C PRO A 10 -14.95 -32.69 -3.56
N HIS A 11 -13.69 -32.48 -3.94
CA HIS A 11 -12.97 -31.22 -3.71
C HIS A 11 -13.75 -30.08 -4.35
N SER A 12 -14.39 -29.26 -3.52
CA SER A 12 -14.96 -27.97 -3.90
C SER A 12 -14.85 -27.04 -2.70
N ALA A 13 -13.64 -26.60 -2.41
CA ALA A 13 -13.36 -25.51 -1.47
C ALA A 13 -13.10 -24.23 -2.29
N HIS A 14 -14.15 -23.72 -2.93
CA HIS A 14 -14.16 -22.38 -3.52
C HIS A 14 -15.47 -21.71 -3.10
N PHE A 15 -15.56 -21.34 -1.83
CA PHE A 15 -16.54 -20.36 -1.40
C PHE A 15 -16.01 -19.66 -0.14
N ILE A 16 -16.04 -18.33 -0.20
CA ILE A 16 -15.86 -17.36 0.88
C ILE A 16 -14.40 -17.12 1.28
N ARG A 17 -13.86 -15.95 0.86
CA ARG A 17 -12.97 -15.09 1.66
C ARG A 17 -12.64 -13.77 0.96
N SER A 18 -13.32 -12.71 1.38
CA SER A 18 -12.66 -11.44 1.69
C SER A 18 -13.58 -10.68 2.66
N SER A 19 -13.25 -10.71 3.95
CA SER A 19 -14.02 -10.00 4.99
C SER A 19 -13.76 -8.50 4.98
N PHE A 20 -12.82 -8.01 4.16
CA PHE A 20 -12.57 -6.58 3.98
C PHE A 20 -13.77 -5.87 3.34
N ILE A 21 -14.45 -6.52 2.39
CA ILE A 21 -15.67 -6.00 1.76
C ILE A 21 -16.82 -5.93 2.78
N PHE A 22 -16.95 -6.92 3.66
CA PHE A 22 -18.03 -6.96 4.66
C PHE A 22 -17.91 -5.80 5.67
N LEU A 23 -16.68 -5.36 5.98
CA LEU A 23 -16.40 -4.23 6.86
C LEU A 23 -16.48 -2.84 6.18
N LEU A 24 -16.64 -2.79 4.85
CA LEU A 24 -16.97 -1.54 4.14
C LEU A 24 -18.47 -1.24 4.20
N GLN A 25 -19.31 -2.26 4.38
CA GLN A 25 -20.76 -2.15 4.26
C GLN A 25 -21.50 -1.82 5.57
N THR A 26 -20.83 -1.76 6.73
CA THR A 26 -21.49 -1.56 8.03
C THR A 26 -21.66 -0.10 8.47
N SER A 27 -21.37 0.90 7.62
CA SER A 27 -21.80 2.27 7.88
C SER A 27 -23.23 2.48 7.38
N ALA A 28 -24.16 2.75 8.30
CA ALA A 28 -25.54 3.08 7.98
C ALA A 28 -25.57 4.31 7.06
N ARG A 29 -26.18 4.18 5.87
CA ARG A 29 -26.40 5.28 4.92
C ARG A 29 -27.25 6.37 5.59
N PRO A 30 -26.79 7.63 5.73
CA PRO A 30 -27.69 8.75 5.85
C PRO A 30 -28.26 9.01 4.45
N SER A 31 -29.58 8.91 4.29
CA SER A 31 -30.30 9.33 3.10
C SER A 31 -30.18 10.85 2.93
N VAL A 32 -29.21 11.29 2.13
CA VAL A 32 -29.13 12.67 1.64
C VAL A 32 -29.52 12.66 0.16
N THR A 33 -30.77 13.00 -0.11
CA THR A 33 -31.28 13.30 -1.45
C THR A 33 -30.70 14.65 -1.91
N LEU A 34 -29.57 14.63 -2.60
CA LEU A 34 -29.09 15.77 -3.37
C LEU A 34 -29.71 15.73 -4.76
N SER A 35 -30.46 16.79 -5.08
CA SER A 35 -31.12 17.03 -6.36
C SER A 35 -30.13 16.98 -7.53
N SER A 36 -30.27 16.00 -8.41
CA SER A 36 -29.46 15.78 -9.61
C SER A 36 -29.99 16.51 -10.86
N SER A 37 -30.72 17.62 -10.68
CA SER A 37 -31.53 18.20 -11.77
C SER A 37 -30.92 19.38 -12.54
N ARG A 38 -29.59 19.61 -12.51
CA ARG A 38 -28.99 20.77 -13.22
C ARG A 38 -27.80 20.53 -14.16
N ILE A 39 -27.41 19.29 -14.45
CA ILE A 39 -26.27 19.02 -15.39
C ILE A 39 -26.68 18.16 -16.61
N ARG A 40 -27.95 17.77 -16.77
CA ARG A 40 -28.38 16.84 -17.83
C ARG A 40 -29.07 17.45 -19.06
N THR A 41 -28.88 18.73 -19.39
CA THR A 41 -29.64 19.35 -20.51
C THR A 41 -28.83 20.19 -21.49
N THR A 42 -27.59 19.81 -21.84
CA THR A 42 -26.90 20.44 -22.99
C THR A 42 -26.07 19.50 -23.87
N ILE A 43 -26.28 18.18 -23.85
CA ILE A 43 -25.63 17.30 -24.84
C ILE A 43 -26.65 16.31 -25.39
N ARG A 44 -27.49 16.79 -26.31
CA ARG A 44 -28.13 15.97 -27.34
C ARG A 44 -27.99 16.71 -28.66
N ASN A 45 -27.45 15.99 -29.64
CA ASN A 45 -27.20 16.34 -31.05
C ASN A 45 -25.80 16.89 -31.36
N MET A 46 -24.88 15.99 -31.70
CA MET A 46 -24.16 15.96 -32.98
C MET A 46 -23.23 14.74 -33.00
N GLY A 47 -23.26 13.98 -34.09
CA GLY A 47 -22.42 12.79 -34.27
C GLY A 47 -20.94 13.15 -34.46
N SER A 48 -20.09 12.39 -33.79
CA SER A 48 -18.71 12.03 -34.16
C SER A 48 -18.16 11.20 -33.00
N MET A 49 -17.61 10.01 -33.28
CA MET A 49 -16.76 9.31 -32.32
C MET A 49 -15.47 10.14 -32.16
N THR A 50 -15.48 11.13 -31.28
CA THR A 50 -14.25 11.73 -30.79
C THR A 50 -13.62 10.73 -29.84
N GLU A 51 -12.54 10.06 -30.25
CA GLU A 51 -11.65 9.38 -29.31
C GLU A 51 -11.34 10.35 -28.17
N THR A 52 -11.86 10.06 -26.98
CA THR A 52 -11.48 10.78 -25.78
C THR A 52 -9.98 10.56 -25.57
N LYS A 53 -9.20 11.64 -25.61
CA LYS A 53 -7.75 11.60 -25.42
C LYS A 53 -7.43 10.89 -24.10
N LYS A 54 -6.62 9.81 -24.17
CA LYS A 54 -6.14 9.09 -22.98
C LYS A 54 -5.22 9.98 -22.14
N ALA A 55 -5.32 9.86 -20.82
CA ALA A 55 -4.35 10.50 -19.92
C ALA A 55 -3.00 9.80 -20.02
N ASN A 56 -1.91 10.56 -19.91
CA ASN A 56 -0.56 10.05 -19.88
C ASN A 56 -0.12 9.83 -18.43
N VAL A 57 0.08 8.58 -18.02
CA VAL A 57 0.33 8.20 -16.62
C VAL A 57 1.70 7.56 -16.47
N LEU A 58 2.51 8.04 -15.51
CA LEU A 58 3.75 7.42 -15.09
C LEU A 58 3.54 6.61 -13.81
N ILE A 59 3.87 5.33 -13.83
CA ILE A 59 3.90 4.47 -12.63
C ILE A 59 5.34 4.36 -12.14
N VAL A 60 5.59 4.84 -10.93
CA VAL A 60 6.88 4.73 -10.24
C VAL A 60 6.77 3.66 -9.16
N GLY A 61 7.25 2.46 -9.48
CA GLY A 61 7.26 1.30 -8.57
C GLY A 61 6.41 0.13 -9.06
N SER A 62 6.93 -0.64 -10.00
CA SER A 62 6.20 -1.73 -10.66
C SER A 62 6.37 -3.11 -9.98
N GLY A 63 6.11 -3.14 -8.67
CA GLY A 63 5.85 -4.38 -7.93
C GLY A 63 4.37 -4.75 -8.00
N GLY A 64 3.86 -5.59 -7.08
CA GLY A 64 2.46 -6.03 -7.08
C GLY A 64 1.41 -4.92 -7.29
N VAL A 65 1.37 -3.93 -6.38
CA VAL A 65 0.41 -2.81 -6.46
C VAL A 65 0.58 -2.00 -7.74
N GLY A 66 1.81 -1.65 -8.10
CA GLY A 66 2.07 -0.84 -9.30
C GLY A 66 1.72 -1.55 -10.60
N THR A 67 1.94 -2.86 -10.68
CA THR A 67 1.57 -3.66 -11.84
C THR A 67 0.05 -3.77 -11.97
N MET A 68 -0.68 -4.01 -10.88
CA MET A 68 -2.15 -4.06 -10.91
C MET A 68 -2.75 -2.69 -11.22
N ALA A 69 -2.21 -1.61 -10.65
CA ALA A 69 -2.62 -0.25 -11.00
C ALA A 69 -2.38 0.09 -12.48
N ALA A 70 -1.22 -0.27 -13.02
CA ALA A 70 -0.92 -0.10 -14.43
C ALA A 70 -1.86 -0.94 -15.32
N TYR A 71 -2.17 -2.17 -14.90
CA TYR A 71 -3.12 -3.04 -15.60
C TYR A 71 -4.52 -2.42 -15.63
N ALA A 72 -5.05 -1.99 -14.48
CA ALA A 72 -6.37 -1.38 -14.35
C ALA A 72 -6.51 -0.13 -15.24
N LEU A 73 -5.53 0.78 -15.19
CA LEU A 73 -5.54 2.02 -15.98
C LEU A 73 -5.50 1.77 -17.50
N GLU A 74 -4.70 0.82 -17.97
CA GLU A 74 -4.64 0.44 -19.38
C GLU A 74 -5.91 -0.29 -19.82
N LYS A 75 -6.39 -1.23 -19.00
CA LYS A 75 -7.54 -2.07 -19.31
C LYS A 75 -8.84 -1.27 -19.33
N GLY A 76 -8.96 -0.26 -18.47
CA GLY A 76 -10.07 0.70 -18.46
C GLY A 76 -10.08 1.63 -19.69
N GLY A 77 -9.01 1.64 -20.49
CA GLY A 77 -8.97 2.30 -21.81
C GLY A 77 -8.90 3.83 -21.78
N LYS A 78 -8.82 4.45 -20.59
CA LYS A 78 -8.77 5.92 -20.41
C LYS A 78 -7.37 6.47 -20.18
N ALA A 79 -6.38 5.61 -19.96
CA ALA A 79 -4.99 6.01 -19.73
C ALA A 79 -4.02 5.25 -20.65
N SER A 80 -2.88 5.87 -20.91
CA SER A 80 -1.67 5.25 -21.47
C SER A 80 -0.60 5.29 -20.40
N VAL A 81 -0.04 4.12 -20.07
CA VAL A 81 0.85 3.96 -18.92
C VAL A 81 2.29 3.78 -19.37
N THR A 82 3.16 4.61 -18.80
CA THR A 82 4.60 4.35 -18.75
C THR A 82 4.94 3.78 -17.37
N ALA A 83 5.46 2.56 -17.30
CA ALA A 83 5.86 1.95 -16.04
C ALA A 83 7.39 1.95 -15.89
N VAL A 84 7.87 2.39 -14.73
CA VAL A 84 9.29 2.33 -14.36
C VAL A 84 9.54 1.05 -13.56
N LEU A 85 10.40 0.18 -14.11
CA LEU A 85 10.78 -1.10 -13.53
C LEU A 85 12.26 -1.08 -13.19
N ARG A 86 12.64 -1.72 -12.07
CA ARG A 86 14.04 -2.02 -11.75
C ARG A 86 14.28 -3.52 -11.91
N SER A 87 13.99 -4.29 -10.86
CA SER A 87 14.23 -5.74 -10.79
C SER A 87 13.51 -6.50 -11.91
N ASN A 88 12.31 -6.05 -12.28
CA ASN A 88 11.49 -6.69 -13.30
C ASN A 88 11.79 -6.28 -14.75
N PHE A 89 12.62 -5.24 -14.98
CA PHE A 89 12.72 -4.61 -16.29
C PHE A 89 13.06 -5.60 -17.40
N SER A 90 14.15 -6.35 -17.25
CA SER A 90 14.62 -7.28 -18.28
C SER A 90 13.62 -8.42 -18.54
N ALA A 91 12.99 -8.95 -17.48
CA ALA A 91 12.00 -10.02 -17.61
C ALA A 91 10.74 -9.54 -18.35
N VAL A 92 10.23 -8.37 -18.00
CA VAL A 92 9.00 -7.80 -18.56
C VAL A 92 9.22 -7.25 -19.97
N GLU A 93 10.37 -6.66 -20.26
CA GLU A 93 10.73 -6.27 -21.63
C GLU A 93 10.68 -7.50 -22.55
N LYS A 94 11.34 -8.59 -22.15
CA LYS A 94 11.43 -9.83 -22.94
C LYS A 94 10.11 -10.58 -23.06
N ALA A 95 9.40 -10.81 -21.95
CA ALA A 95 8.26 -11.72 -21.92
C ALA A 95 6.93 -11.05 -21.54
N GLY A 96 6.96 -9.87 -20.92
CA GLY A 96 5.80 -9.23 -20.30
C GLY A 96 5.56 -9.79 -18.90
N PHE A 97 4.60 -9.21 -18.19
CA PHE A 97 4.13 -9.75 -16.92
C PHE A 97 3.26 -10.99 -17.14
N SER A 98 3.40 -11.96 -16.24
CA SER A 98 2.42 -13.01 -16.00
C SER A 98 1.69 -12.69 -14.70
N ILE A 99 0.37 -12.57 -14.75
CA ILE A 99 -0.47 -12.19 -13.61
C ILE A 99 -1.46 -13.33 -13.37
N ASP A 100 -1.40 -13.93 -12.18
CA ASP A 100 -2.44 -14.82 -11.65
C ASP A 100 -3.38 -13.97 -10.80
N SER A 101 -4.55 -13.63 -11.33
CA SER A 101 -5.48 -12.66 -10.74
C SER A 101 -6.81 -13.30 -10.36
N ILE A 102 -7.24 -13.07 -9.12
CA ILE A 102 -8.59 -13.42 -8.67
C ILE A 102 -9.67 -12.66 -9.45
N ASP A 103 -9.39 -11.42 -9.87
CA ASP A 103 -10.35 -10.55 -10.56
C ASP A 103 -10.33 -10.68 -12.09
N HIS A 104 -9.22 -11.15 -12.65
CA HIS A 104 -8.99 -11.10 -14.11
C HIS A 104 -8.52 -12.44 -14.71
N GLY A 105 -8.41 -13.49 -13.89
CA GLY A 105 -7.87 -14.78 -14.30
C GLY A 105 -6.37 -14.74 -14.61
N MET A 106 -5.92 -15.74 -15.38
CA MET A 106 -4.53 -15.84 -15.82
C MET A 106 -4.26 -14.94 -17.03
N ILE A 107 -3.36 -13.98 -16.86
CA ILE A 107 -2.89 -13.08 -17.90
C ILE A 107 -1.43 -13.38 -18.20
N HIS A 108 -1.11 -13.55 -19.48
CA HIS A 108 0.26 -13.82 -19.92
C HIS A 108 0.77 -12.76 -20.88
N GLY A 109 2.01 -12.35 -20.68
CA GLY A 109 2.74 -11.46 -21.57
C GLY A 109 2.22 -10.02 -21.64
N TRP A 110 1.45 -9.60 -20.64
CA TRP A 110 0.93 -8.23 -20.59
C TRP A 110 2.05 -7.22 -20.38
N ARG A 111 1.95 -6.07 -21.05
CA ARG A 111 2.88 -4.95 -20.90
C ARG A 111 2.10 -3.64 -20.84
N PRO A 112 2.57 -2.65 -20.05
CA PRO A 112 2.08 -1.28 -20.16
C PRO A 112 2.47 -0.69 -21.53
N THR A 113 1.82 0.40 -21.94
CA THR A 113 2.12 1.11 -23.20
C THR A 113 3.62 1.36 -23.37
N LYS A 114 4.31 1.73 -22.29
CA LYS A 114 5.77 1.89 -22.28
C LYS A 114 6.38 1.31 -21.01
N THR A 115 7.53 0.65 -21.16
CA THR A 115 8.33 0.13 -20.04
C THR A 115 9.68 0.86 -20.04
N LEU A 116 10.09 1.39 -18.89
CA LEU A 116 11.38 2.07 -18.70
C LEU A 116 12.15 1.46 -17.53
N ASN A 117 13.48 1.56 -17.56
CA ASN A 117 14.36 1.15 -16.46
C ASN A 117 14.79 2.31 -15.54
N ALA A 118 14.39 3.54 -15.89
CA ALA A 118 14.68 4.77 -15.15
C ALA A 118 13.52 5.76 -15.29
N ILE A 119 13.42 6.67 -14.32
CA ILE A 119 12.44 7.76 -14.37
C ILE A 119 12.89 8.76 -15.43
N PRO A 120 12.01 9.12 -16.39
CA PRO A 120 12.35 10.07 -17.45
C PRO A 120 12.55 11.47 -16.88
N ASN A 121 13.41 12.26 -17.52
CA ASN A 121 13.63 13.65 -17.16
C ASN A 121 12.96 14.59 -18.17
N MET A 122 11.82 15.17 -17.79
CA MET A 122 11.00 16.02 -18.67
C MET A 122 11.68 17.33 -19.08
N THR A 123 12.73 17.76 -18.37
CA THR A 123 13.53 18.94 -18.75
C THR A 123 14.62 18.64 -19.77
N LYS A 124 14.97 17.35 -19.94
CA LYS A 124 16.01 16.88 -20.88
C LYS A 124 15.42 16.13 -22.08
N GLU A 125 14.30 15.45 -21.88
CA GLU A 125 13.63 14.60 -22.86
C GLU A 125 12.41 15.32 -23.45
N ASN A 126 12.66 16.43 -24.16
CA ASN A 126 11.60 17.31 -24.69
C ASN A 126 10.72 16.66 -25.78
N THR A 127 11.00 15.41 -26.17
CA THR A 127 10.22 14.63 -27.14
C THR A 127 9.09 13.84 -26.48
N LEU A 128 9.10 13.68 -25.15
CA LEU A 128 8.01 13.04 -24.43
C LEU A 128 6.96 14.09 -24.03
N PRO A 129 5.65 13.82 -24.20
CA PRO A 129 4.63 14.67 -23.62
C PRO A 129 4.72 14.62 -22.08
N PRO A 130 4.37 15.71 -21.38
CA PRO A 130 4.31 15.69 -19.92
C PRO A 130 3.32 14.63 -19.44
N TYR A 131 3.55 14.12 -18.23
CA TYR A 131 2.63 13.21 -17.58
C TYR A 131 1.52 13.99 -16.87
N ASP A 132 0.28 13.63 -17.17
CA ASP A 132 -0.89 14.14 -16.46
C ASP A 132 -0.88 13.62 -15.01
N TYR A 133 -0.45 12.37 -14.80
CA TYR A 133 -0.33 11.75 -13.48
C TYR A 133 1.02 11.05 -13.27
N ILE A 134 1.53 11.14 -12.04
CA ILE A 134 2.54 10.25 -11.50
C ILE A 134 1.93 9.47 -10.34
N LEU A 135 1.84 8.15 -10.47
CA LEU A 135 1.41 7.24 -9.42
C LEU A 135 2.63 6.62 -8.76
N VAL A 136 2.79 6.86 -7.46
CA VAL A 136 3.90 6.31 -6.67
C VAL A 136 3.43 5.09 -5.91
N THR A 137 4.03 3.95 -6.24
CA THR A 137 3.72 2.62 -5.71
C THR A 137 4.96 1.88 -5.20
N THR A 138 6.12 2.56 -5.13
CA THR A 138 7.31 2.04 -4.43
C THR A 138 7.03 1.87 -2.93
N LYS A 139 7.86 1.08 -2.25
CA LYS A 139 7.86 1.07 -0.78
C LYS A 139 8.25 2.44 -0.23
N ASN A 140 7.52 2.94 0.77
CA ASN A 140 7.85 4.20 1.42
C ASN A 140 8.84 3.98 2.57
N ILE A 141 10.11 4.27 2.31
CA ILE A 141 11.25 4.01 3.21
C ILE A 141 12.07 5.30 3.36
N PRO A 142 11.54 6.34 4.03
CA PRO A 142 12.14 7.67 4.04
C PRO A 142 13.52 7.72 4.71
N ASP A 143 13.86 6.70 5.49
CA ASP A 143 15.18 6.51 6.12
C ASP A 143 16.23 5.89 5.17
N ILE A 144 15.86 5.64 3.91
CA ILE A 144 16.71 5.14 2.83
C ILE A 144 16.70 6.15 1.67
N PRO A 145 17.81 6.87 1.41
CA PRO A 145 17.86 7.83 0.31
C PRO A 145 17.89 7.13 -1.08
N PRO A 146 17.43 7.81 -2.14
CA PRO A 146 16.84 9.15 -2.15
C PRO A 146 15.39 9.17 -1.66
N SER A 147 14.92 10.34 -1.21
CA SER A 147 13.50 10.54 -0.88
C SER A 147 12.61 10.37 -2.11
N ILE A 148 11.32 10.07 -1.92
CA ILE A 148 10.34 9.99 -3.02
C ILE A 148 10.26 11.31 -3.79
N ALA A 149 10.26 12.46 -3.10
CA ALA A 149 10.24 13.76 -3.75
C ALA A 149 11.44 13.94 -4.69
N THR A 150 12.65 13.61 -4.22
CA THR A 150 13.86 13.65 -5.05
C THR A 150 13.79 12.66 -6.21
N LEU A 151 13.26 11.47 -5.98
CA LEU A 151 13.17 10.40 -6.97
C LEU A 151 12.28 10.79 -8.15
N ILE A 152 11.10 11.37 -7.88
CA ILE A 152 10.12 11.69 -8.94
C ILE A 152 10.30 13.08 -9.55
N ALA A 153 11.04 13.98 -8.90
CA ALA A 153 11.22 15.36 -9.36
C ALA A 153 11.55 15.52 -10.87
N PRO A 154 12.40 14.68 -11.50
CA PRO A 154 12.67 14.79 -12.93
C PRO A 154 11.46 14.63 -13.84
N ALA A 155 10.42 13.92 -13.38
CA ALA A 155 9.21 13.63 -14.16
C ALA A 155 8.05 14.61 -13.89
N VAL A 156 8.13 15.43 -12.83
CA VAL A 156 7.05 16.33 -12.42
C VAL A 156 7.05 17.58 -13.29
N THR A 157 5.92 17.87 -13.95
CA THR A 157 5.71 19.14 -14.66
C THR A 157 4.94 20.11 -13.75
N PRO A 158 5.51 21.28 -13.39
CA PRO A 158 4.87 22.23 -12.49
C PRO A 158 3.47 22.65 -12.94
N ALA A 159 2.54 22.77 -11.99
CA ALA A 159 1.14 23.15 -12.20
C ALA A 159 0.31 22.26 -13.16
N HIS A 160 0.88 21.18 -13.68
CA HIS A 160 0.24 20.26 -14.61
C HIS A 160 0.10 18.85 -14.02
N THR A 161 1.21 18.21 -13.65
CA THR A 161 1.21 16.82 -13.18
C THR A 161 0.52 16.67 -11.83
N ALA A 162 -0.48 15.80 -11.73
CA ALA A 162 -1.03 15.34 -10.46
C ALA A 162 -0.19 14.17 -9.89
N ILE A 163 0.08 14.19 -8.59
CA ILE A 163 0.92 13.18 -7.92
C ILE A 163 0.04 12.36 -6.99
N ALA A 164 -0.14 11.07 -7.28
CA ALA A 164 -0.93 10.15 -6.48
C ALA A 164 -0.05 9.18 -5.70
N LEU A 165 -0.22 9.13 -4.38
CA LEU A 165 0.55 8.28 -3.49
C LEU A 165 -0.30 7.10 -3.03
N LEU A 166 -0.07 5.93 -3.63
CA LEU A 166 -0.73 4.66 -3.27
C LEU A 166 0.04 3.90 -2.17
N GLN A 167 1.13 4.48 -1.68
CA GLN A 167 1.99 3.89 -0.66
C GLN A 167 1.28 3.83 0.70
N ASN A 168 1.71 2.90 1.55
CA ASN A 168 1.18 2.77 2.91
C ASN A 168 1.69 3.88 3.84
N GLY A 169 0.96 4.12 4.92
CA GLY A 169 1.36 5.01 6.00
C GLY A 169 0.53 6.29 6.07
N LEU A 170 0.86 7.11 7.08
CA LEU A 170 0.23 8.38 7.40
C LEU A 170 1.11 9.56 6.95
N ASN A 171 0.48 10.69 6.62
CA ASN A 171 1.12 11.98 6.29
C ASN A 171 2.20 11.89 5.18
N ILE A 172 2.14 10.84 4.34
CA ILE A 172 3.12 10.60 3.28
C ILE A 172 3.08 11.67 2.18
N GLU A 173 1.98 12.41 2.13
CA GLU A 173 1.69 13.50 1.22
C GLU A 173 2.47 14.78 1.57
N ARG A 174 2.80 15.00 2.86
CA ARG A 174 3.39 16.27 3.34
C ARG A 174 4.72 16.61 2.66
N PRO A 175 5.69 15.69 2.53
CA PRO A 175 6.96 16.00 1.87
C PRO A 175 6.78 16.34 0.39
N LEU A 176 5.78 15.73 -0.28
CA LEU A 176 5.48 15.95 -1.68
C LEU A 176 4.75 17.28 -1.89
N SER A 177 3.81 17.62 -1.02
CA SER A 177 3.14 18.92 -1.02
C SER A 177 4.13 20.06 -0.82
N ALA A 178 5.12 19.89 0.08
CA ALA A 178 6.17 20.87 0.29
C ALA A 178 7.13 20.99 -0.92
N ALA A 179 7.48 19.86 -1.56
CA ALA A 179 8.39 19.85 -2.71
C ALA A 179 7.73 20.34 -4.01
N PHE A 180 6.43 20.12 -4.18
CA PHE A 180 5.68 20.41 -5.40
C PHE A 180 4.43 21.25 -5.10
N PRO A 181 4.58 22.49 -4.58
CA PRO A 181 3.48 23.28 -4.04
C PRO A 181 2.46 23.74 -5.10
N THR A 182 2.78 23.63 -6.39
CA THR A 182 1.87 23.98 -7.49
C THR A 182 1.05 22.80 -8.01
N ASN A 183 1.37 21.57 -7.56
CA ASN A 183 0.88 20.34 -8.16
C ASN A 183 -0.21 19.72 -7.26
N PRO A 184 -1.29 19.17 -7.84
CA PRO A 184 -2.24 18.36 -7.09
C PRO A 184 -1.55 17.18 -6.40
N ILE A 185 -1.77 17.02 -5.10
CA ILE A 185 -1.35 15.84 -4.34
C ILE A 185 -2.58 15.02 -3.99
N ILE A 186 -2.55 13.73 -4.32
CA ILE A 186 -3.66 12.80 -4.17
C ILE A 186 -3.22 11.67 -3.24
N SER A 187 -4.04 11.38 -2.24
CA SER A 187 -3.87 10.27 -1.32
C SER A 187 -4.63 9.05 -1.84
N GLY A 188 -3.91 7.95 -2.12
CA GLY A 188 -4.47 6.66 -2.49
C GLY A 188 -4.30 5.62 -1.37
N ILE A 189 -5.37 4.95 -1.01
CA ILE A 189 -5.41 3.89 0.00
C ILE A 189 -5.84 2.60 -0.70
N SER A 190 -4.85 1.81 -1.12
CA SER A 190 -5.07 0.52 -1.77
C SER A 190 -5.32 -0.58 -0.76
N PHE A 191 -6.44 -1.28 -0.88
CA PHE A 191 -6.76 -2.53 -0.22
C PHE A 191 -6.71 -3.62 -1.29
N ILE A 192 -5.53 -4.23 -1.45
CA ILE A 192 -5.26 -5.22 -2.49
C ILE A 192 -4.31 -6.29 -1.96
N GLY A 193 -4.49 -7.52 -2.41
CA GLY A 193 -3.53 -8.61 -2.22
C GLY A 193 -2.71 -8.79 -3.49
N ALA A 194 -1.58 -8.11 -3.62
CA ALA A 194 -0.73 -8.21 -4.82
C ALA A 194 0.73 -8.49 -4.45
N THR A 195 1.18 -9.72 -4.72
CA THR A 195 2.50 -10.23 -4.36
C THR A 195 3.34 -10.46 -5.60
N GLU A 196 4.53 -9.85 -5.62
CA GLU A 196 5.55 -10.14 -6.63
C GLU A 196 6.24 -11.48 -6.32
N GLY A 197 6.24 -12.38 -7.31
CA GLY A 197 6.94 -13.66 -7.29
C GLY A 197 8.34 -13.55 -7.91
N PRO A 198 8.81 -14.57 -8.65
CA PRO A 198 9.96 -14.43 -9.54
C PRO A 198 9.81 -13.25 -10.52
N PRO A 199 10.92 -12.73 -11.08
CA PRO A 199 10.88 -11.57 -11.96
C PRO A 199 9.84 -11.68 -13.08
N GLY A 200 8.99 -10.66 -13.20
CA GLY A 200 7.90 -10.60 -14.18
C GLY A 200 6.62 -11.36 -13.79
N THR A 201 6.49 -11.86 -12.56
CA THR A 201 5.30 -12.59 -12.11
C THR A 201 4.60 -11.91 -10.94
N ILE A 202 3.27 -11.80 -11.01
CA ILE A 202 2.41 -11.25 -9.96
C ILE A 202 1.35 -12.28 -9.59
N LYS A 203 1.15 -12.48 -8.29
CA LYS A 203 -0.03 -13.14 -7.72
C LYS A 203 -0.93 -12.06 -7.12
N HIS A 204 -2.15 -11.96 -7.62
CA HIS A 204 -3.19 -11.05 -7.15
C HIS A 204 -4.33 -11.87 -6.52
N ASP A 205 -4.37 -11.91 -5.20
CA ASP A 205 -5.15 -12.86 -4.40
C ASP A 205 -6.11 -12.23 -3.38
N ASP A 206 -6.35 -10.92 -3.46
CA ASP A 206 -7.46 -10.21 -2.81
C ASP A 206 -7.88 -9.03 -3.68
N HIS A 207 -9.17 -8.74 -3.72
CA HIS A 207 -9.81 -7.82 -4.67
C HIS A 207 -9.14 -6.44 -4.71
N ASP A 208 -9.02 -5.83 -5.89
CA ASP A 208 -8.46 -4.47 -6.02
C ASP A 208 -9.48 -3.40 -5.65
N VAL A 209 -9.38 -2.93 -4.40
CA VAL A 209 -10.17 -1.79 -3.90
C VAL A 209 -9.25 -0.60 -3.62
N LEU A 210 -9.47 0.52 -4.31
CA LEU A 210 -8.70 1.74 -4.17
C LEU A 210 -9.57 2.90 -3.67
N VAL A 211 -9.25 3.44 -2.50
CA VAL A 211 -9.87 4.68 -2.01
C VAL A 211 -8.97 5.87 -2.33
N VAL A 212 -9.52 6.90 -2.97
CA VAL A 212 -8.79 8.08 -3.45
C VAL A 212 -9.40 9.35 -2.90
N GLY A 213 -8.57 10.32 -2.51
CA GLY A 213 -9.02 11.69 -2.27
C GLY A 213 -7.87 12.67 -2.37
N ALA A 214 -8.19 13.95 -2.55
CA ALA A 214 -7.18 14.99 -2.60
C ALA A 214 -6.59 15.23 -1.20
N PHE A 215 -5.30 15.57 -1.16
CA PHE A 215 -4.65 16.04 0.05
C PHE A 215 -4.62 17.57 0.04
N HIS A 216 -5.39 18.18 0.94
CA HIS A 216 -5.44 19.63 1.08
C HIS A 216 -4.47 20.07 2.19
N HIS A 217 -3.39 20.76 1.82
CA HIS A 217 -2.49 21.38 2.80
C HIS A 217 -2.34 22.88 2.55
N ASN A 218 -3.04 23.68 3.38
CA ASN A 218 -3.19 25.13 3.24
C ASN A 218 -3.37 25.67 1.79
N PRO A 219 -4.14 25.05 0.88
CA PRO A 219 -4.26 25.54 -0.49
C PRO A 219 -5.38 26.59 -0.57
N GLY A 220 -5.24 27.58 -1.47
CA GLY A 220 -6.38 28.43 -1.85
C GLY A 220 -7.51 27.59 -2.47
N VAL A 221 -8.75 28.11 -2.47
CA VAL A 221 -9.95 27.38 -2.94
C VAL A 221 -9.75 26.77 -4.34
N GLU A 222 -9.20 27.53 -5.28
CA GLU A 222 -8.95 27.06 -6.65
C GLU A 222 -7.99 25.84 -6.69
N GLN A 223 -6.99 25.81 -5.81
CA GLN A 223 -6.05 24.70 -5.74
C GLN A 223 -6.68 23.45 -5.13
N GLN A 224 -7.61 23.61 -4.18
CA GLN A 224 -8.40 22.50 -3.64
C GLN A 224 -9.29 21.89 -4.72
N GLU A 225 -10.06 22.72 -5.42
CA GLU A 225 -10.93 22.29 -6.52
C GLU A 225 -10.15 21.55 -7.63
N ARG A 226 -8.96 22.05 -7.98
CA ARG A 226 -8.08 21.39 -8.95
C ARG A 226 -7.60 20.03 -8.46
N ALA A 227 -7.30 19.89 -7.17
CA ALA A 227 -6.85 18.63 -6.59
C ALA A 227 -7.99 17.61 -6.49
N ASP A 228 -9.19 18.06 -6.14
CA ASP A 228 -10.39 17.23 -6.10
C ASP A 228 -10.77 16.74 -7.51
N ALA A 229 -10.79 17.62 -8.51
CA ALA A 229 -11.03 17.24 -9.90
C ALA A 229 -9.99 16.23 -10.42
N ALA A 230 -8.71 16.39 -10.05
CA ALA A 230 -7.67 15.43 -10.40
C ALA A 230 -7.85 14.08 -9.68
N ALA A 231 -8.33 14.07 -8.45
CA ALA A 231 -8.63 12.83 -7.72
C ALA A 231 -9.85 12.12 -8.32
N GLU A 232 -10.92 12.84 -8.65
CA GLU A 232 -12.12 12.30 -9.32
C GLU A 232 -11.77 11.71 -10.70
N LEU A 233 -10.97 12.40 -11.50
CA LEU A 233 -10.53 11.89 -12.80
C LEU A 233 -9.65 10.63 -12.65
N LEU A 234 -8.82 10.54 -11.61
CA LEU A 234 -8.06 9.31 -11.32
C LEU A 234 -9.01 8.14 -11.02
N VAL A 235 -10.05 8.38 -10.24
CA VAL A 235 -11.10 7.39 -9.96
C VAL A 235 -11.78 6.96 -11.25
N ASP A 236 -12.23 7.91 -12.08
CA ASP A 236 -12.87 7.62 -13.36
C ASP A 236 -12.00 6.77 -14.30
N MET A 237 -10.68 6.97 -14.28
CA MET A 237 -9.72 6.19 -15.07
C MET A 237 -9.52 4.77 -14.53
N TYR A 238 -9.41 4.64 -13.21
CA TYR A 238 -9.09 3.37 -12.54
C TYR A 238 -10.32 2.45 -12.46
N ASP A 239 -11.47 3.00 -12.07
CA ASP A 239 -12.76 2.29 -11.93
C ASP A 239 -13.34 1.83 -13.28
N ALA A 240 -12.81 2.33 -14.40
CA ALA A 240 -13.19 1.86 -15.73
C ALA A 240 -12.73 0.42 -16.02
N CYS A 241 -11.86 -0.16 -15.19
CA CYS A 241 -11.48 -1.56 -15.29
C CYS A 241 -12.52 -2.46 -14.62
N GLU A 242 -13.11 -3.39 -15.37
CA GLU A 242 -14.03 -4.38 -14.81
C GLU A 242 -13.34 -5.26 -13.75
N GLY A 243 -14.00 -5.45 -12.60
CA GLY A 243 -13.48 -6.23 -11.47
C GLY A 243 -12.72 -5.41 -10.42
N VAL A 244 -12.52 -4.12 -10.67
CA VAL A 244 -11.87 -3.17 -9.76
C VAL A 244 -12.93 -2.27 -9.11
N GLU A 245 -12.72 -1.87 -7.85
CA GLU A 245 -13.52 -0.83 -7.19
C GLU A 245 -12.62 0.35 -6.82
N CYS A 246 -12.80 1.50 -7.47
CA CYS A 246 -12.10 2.73 -7.11
C CYS A 246 -13.09 3.82 -6.69
N MET A 247 -12.85 4.43 -5.52
CA MET A 247 -13.82 5.35 -4.90
C MET A 247 -13.19 6.68 -4.54
N TYR A 248 -13.84 7.77 -4.96
CA TYR A 248 -13.53 9.09 -4.41
C TYR A 248 -14.09 9.25 -3.00
N ARG A 249 -13.26 9.78 -2.10
CA ARG A 249 -13.57 10.04 -0.69
C ARG A 249 -12.98 11.40 -0.28
N PRO A 250 -13.81 12.43 -0.04
CA PRO A 250 -13.31 13.71 0.46
C PRO A 250 -12.74 13.58 1.89
N ASP A 251 -13.20 12.58 2.65
CA ASP A 251 -12.69 12.23 3.97
C ASP A 251 -11.53 11.22 3.91
N VAL A 252 -10.68 11.28 2.89
CA VAL A 252 -9.57 10.33 2.67
C VAL A 252 -8.65 10.13 3.88
N LEU A 253 -8.53 11.15 4.74
CA LEU A 253 -7.79 11.08 6.00
C LEU A 253 -8.38 10.05 6.98
N PHE A 254 -9.71 9.91 7.05
CA PHE A 254 -10.37 8.86 7.82
C PHE A 254 -9.91 7.47 7.34
N TRP A 255 -9.83 7.28 6.02
CA TRP A 255 -9.42 6.01 5.41
C TRP A 255 -7.95 5.67 5.66
N ARG A 256 -7.06 6.67 5.66
CA ARG A 256 -5.66 6.52 6.10
C ARG A 256 -5.59 5.98 7.52
N TRP A 257 -6.26 6.65 8.46
CA TRP A 257 -6.30 6.23 9.88
C TRP A 257 -6.95 4.86 10.07
N ARG A 258 -8.07 4.57 9.40
CA ARG A 258 -8.73 3.26 9.42
C ARG A 258 -7.79 2.15 8.97
N LYS A 259 -7.02 2.37 7.90
CA LYS A 259 -6.05 1.36 7.41
C LYS A 259 -4.88 1.16 8.39
N LEU A 260 -4.49 2.18 9.16
CA LEU A 260 -3.47 2.03 10.20
C LEU A 260 -3.91 1.11 11.34
N LEU A 261 -5.21 0.95 11.61
CA LEU A 261 -5.66 -0.04 12.58
C LEU A 261 -5.08 -1.42 12.26
N TYR A 262 -5.02 -1.81 10.99
CA TYR A 262 -4.41 -3.07 10.56
C TYR A 262 -2.89 -2.96 10.40
N ASN A 263 -2.42 -1.90 9.73
CA ASN A 263 -1.00 -1.78 9.37
C ASN A 263 -0.07 -1.53 10.58
N ALA A 264 -0.49 -0.71 11.53
CA ALA A 264 0.31 -0.45 12.74
C ALA A 264 0.21 -1.61 13.75
N SER A 265 -0.83 -2.44 13.69
CA SER A 265 -1.02 -3.60 14.56
C SER A 265 -0.60 -4.91 13.86
N TYR A 266 -1.51 -5.65 13.23
CA TYR A 266 -1.27 -6.95 12.59
C TYR A 266 -0.03 -6.96 11.71
N ASN A 267 0.08 -6.04 10.76
CA ASN A 267 1.20 -6.04 9.82
C ASN A 267 2.55 -5.87 10.54
N SER A 268 2.59 -4.98 11.52
CA SER A 268 3.79 -4.67 12.31
C SER A 268 4.16 -5.81 13.28
N VAL A 269 3.18 -6.33 14.04
CA VAL A 269 3.38 -7.44 14.98
C VAL A 269 3.72 -8.74 14.26
N ALA A 270 3.05 -9.03 13.14
CA ALA A 270 3.38 -10.16 12.26
C ALA A 270 4.83 -10.12 11.81
N THR A 271 5.32 -8.93 11.42
CA THR A 271 6.72 -8.72 11.01
C THR A 271 7.70 -9.02 12.13
N ILE A 272 7.39 -8.59 13.35
CA ILE A 272 8.24 -8.82 14.53
C ILE A 272 8.30 -10.31 14.90
N LEU A 273 7.14 -10.98 14.91
CA LEU A 273 7.02 -12.35 15.39
C LEU A 273 7.26 -13.41 14.30
N GLY A 274 7.24 -13.04 13.02
CA GLY A 274 7.26 -13.99 11.91
C GLY A 274 5.99 -14.85 11.83
N MET A 275 4.85 -14.31 12.27
CA MET A 275 3.57 -15.02 12.32
C MET A 275 2.59 -14.46 11.29
N ASP A 276 1.84 -15.32 10.61
CA ASP A 276 0.61 -14.94 9.90
C ASP A 276 -0.54 -14.66 10.88
N THR A 277 -1.61 -14.04 10.36
CA THR A 277 -2.72 -13.55 11.18
C THR A 277 -3.51 -14.68 11.83
N SER A 278 -3.62 -15.85 11.19
CA SER A 278 -4.23 -17.04 11.78
C SER A 278 -3.48 -17.53 13.02
N ARG A 279 -2.14 -17.63 12.93
CA ARG A 279 -1.30 -18.01 14.09
C ARG A 279 -1.38 -16.99 15.22
N MET A 280 -1.40 -15.69 14.89
CA MET A 280 -1.59 -14.63 15.89
C MET A 280 -2.95 -14.77 16.60
N ARG A 281 -4.03 -14.98 15.83
CA ARG A 281 -5.37 -15.18 16.40
C ARG A 281 -5.47 -16.44 17.26
N ALA A 282 -4.90 -17.55 16.82
CA ALA A 282 -4.90 -18.81 17.57
C ALA A 282 -4.12 -18.72 18.89
N SER A 283 -3.15 -17.81 18.99
CA SER A 283 -2.38 -17.61 20.20
C SER A 283 -3.11 -16.83 21.31
N GLU A 284 -4.17 -16.08 20.93
CA GLU A 284 -4.97 -15.16 21.78
C GLU A 284 -4.16 -14.02 22.42
N HIS A 285 -3.11 -14.33 23.19
CA HIS A 285 -2.28 -13.36 23.90
C HIS A 285 -1.59 -12.34 22.98
N VAL A 286 -1.26 -12.70 21.73
CA VAL A 286 -0.73 -11.73 20.75
C VAL A 286 -1.81 -10.72 20.37
N VAL A 287 -3.05 -11.16 20.21
CA VAL A 287 -4.16 -10.26 19.88
C VAL A 287 -4.45 -9.34 21.06
N ASP A 288 -4.62 -9.89 22.26
CA ASP A 288 -5.04 -9.12 23.44
C ASP A 288 -3.90 -8.28 24.04
N GLY A 289 -2.65 -8.75 23.96
CA GLY A 289 -1.49 -8.09 24.54
C GLY A 289 -0.78 -7.11 23.60
N LEU A 290 -0.93 -7.26 22.27
CA LEU A 290 -0.22 -6.41 21.30
C LEU A 290 -1.16 -5.77 20.27
N VAL A 291 -1.97 -6.55 19.55
CA VAL A 291 -2.79 -6.04 18.43
C VAL A 291 -3.86 -5.06 18.93
N ARG A 292 -4.68 -5.48 19.89
CA ARG A 292 -5.80 -4.70 20.42
C ARG A 292 -5.34 -3.42 21.13
N PRO A 293 -4.30 -3.44 21.99
CA PRO A 293 -3.75 -2.22 22.58
C PRO A 293 -3.28 -1.21 21.53
N VAL A 294 -2.59 -1.66 20.49
CA VAL A 294 -2.12 -0.78 19.41
C VAL A 294 -3.29 -0.17 18.65
N MET A 295 -4.33 -0.96 18.32
CA MET A 295 -5.52 -0.42 17.67
C MET A 295 -6.19 0.65 18.53
N GLY A 296 -6.32 0.42 19.84
CA GLY A 296 -6.86 1.40 20.79
C GLY A 296 -6.02 2.68 20.85
N GLU A 297 -4.70 2.55 20.93
CA GLU A 297 -3.76 3.68 20.87
C GLU A 297 -3.93 4.48 19.56
N ILE A 298 -4.04 3.81 18.41
CA ILE A 298 -4.29 4.46 17.12
C ILE A 298 -5.63 5.21 17.10
N CYS A 299 -6.70 4.63 17.66
CA CYS A 299 -8.01 5.30 17.76
C CYS A 299 -7.91 6.61 18.57
N GLU A 300 -7.23 6.59 19.72
CA GLU A 300 -7.07 7.77 20.56
C GLU A 300 -6.23 8.85 19.88
N VAL A 301 -5.15 8.46 19.20
CA VAL A 301 -4.33 9.41 18.43
C VAL A 301 -5.12 9.99 17.26
N ALA A 302 -5.83 9.17 16.48
CA ALA A 302 -6.66 9.65 15.36
C ALA A 302 -7.68 10.69 15.81
N ARG A 303 -8.33 10.43 16.95
CA ARG A 303 -9.32 11.33 17.57
C ARG A 303 -8.69 12.64 18.01
N ALA A 304 -7.57 12.60 18.72
CA ALA A 304 -6.91 13.77 19.28
C ALA A 304 -6.16 14.61 18.23
N ALA A 305 -5.49 13.95 17.28
CA ALA A 305 -4.62 14.60 16.31
C ALA A 305 -5.35 15.13 15.07
N ALA A 306 -6.41 14.43 14.64
CA ALA A 306 -7.08 14.69 13.36
C ALA A 306 -8.61 14.82 13.48
N GLY A 307 -9.20 14.68 14.68
CA GLY A 307 -10.65 14.67 14.86
C GLY A 307 -11.34 13.44 14.24
N VAL A 308 -10.56 12.44 13.83
CA VAL A 308 -11.04 11.22 13.17
C VAL A 308 -11.54 10.24 14.22
N ARG A 309 -12.82 9.88 14.16
CA ARG A 309 -13.42 8.91 15.08
C ARG A 309 -13.46 7.53 14.43
N LEU A 310 -12.58 6.64 14.90
CA LEU A 310 -12.64 5.22 14.62
C LEU A 310 -13.40 4.57 15.78
N ASP A 311 -14.64 4.12 15.54
CA ASP A 311 -15.49 3.60 16.60
C ASP A 311 -15.00 2.26 17.17
N GLY A 312 -15.49 1.88 18.36
CA GLY A 312 -15.08 0.64 19.03
C GLY A 312 -15.44 -0.63 18.27
N GLY A 313 -16.52 -0.60 17.48
CA GLY A 313 -16.91 -1.73 16.62
C GLY A 313 -15.87 -2.00 15.53
N MET A 314 -15.17 -0.96 15.05
CA MET A 314 -14.13 -1.10 14.06
C MET A 314 -12.89 -1.86 14.55
N VAL A 315 -12.53 -1.73 15.84
CA VAL A 315 -11.40 -2.48 16.42
C VAL A 315 -11.70 -3.98 16.40
N GLU A 316 -12.85 -4.38 16.94
CA GLU A 316 -13.26 -5.80 16.92
C GLU A 316 -13.45 -6.31 15.50
N GLY A 317 -14.06 -5.50 14.63
CA GLY A 317 -14.19 -5.82 13.21
C GLY A 317 -12.83 -6.08 12.55
N MET A 318 -11.83 -5.25 12.85
CA MET A 318 -10.49 -5.40 12.29
C MET A 318 -9.76 -6.64 12.83
N ILE A 319 -9.96 -6.99 14.10
CA ILE A 319 -9.44 -8.23 14.71
C ILE A 319 -10.05 -9.48 14.06
N LEU A 320 -11.32 -9.39 13.66
CA LEU A 320 -12.06 -10.47 13.03
C LEU A 320 -11.96 -10.47 11.49
N ALA A 321 -11.27 -9.49 10.89
CA ALA A 321 -11.19 -9.33 9.44
C ALA A 321 -10.60 -10.57 8.76
N ASP A 322 -9.53 -11.14 9.31
CA ASP A 322 -8.96 -12.38 8.80
C ASP A 322 -9.54 -13.58 9.54
N THR A 323 -10.18 -14.49 8.82
CA THR A 323 -10.70 -15.75 9.38
C THR A 323 -9.57 -16.64 9.92
N TYR A 324 -9.88 -17.58 10.82
CA TYR A 324 -8.87 -18.47 11.43
C TYR A 324 -8.08 -19.32 10.43
N GLU A 325 -8.61 -19.62 9.25
CA GLU A 325 -7.89 -20.43 8.26
C GLU A 325 -7.29 -19.58 7.13
N ALA A 326 -7.23 -18.25 7.26
CA ALA A 326 -6.71 -17.35 6.23
C ALA A 326 -5.20 -17.51 5.98
N PHE A 327 -4.43 -17.77 7.05
CA PHE A 327 -2.96 -17.86 7.04
C PHE A 327 -2.29 -16.69 6.32
N PHE A 328 -2.91 -15.52 6.39
CA PHE A 328 -2.48 -14.35 5.63
C PHE A 328 -1.21 -13.76 6.23
N LYS A 329 -0.19 -13.58 5.39
CA LYS A 329 1.05 -12.89 5.73
C LYS A 329 0.98 -11.43 5.26
N PRO A 330 0.96 -10.45 6.17
CA PRO A 330 0.92 -9.05 5.79
C PRO A 330 2.17 -8.58 5.02
N SER A 331 2.02 -7.50 4.26
CA SER A 331 3.01 -7.05 3.28
C SER A 331 4.37 -6.63 3.86
N MET A 332 4.44 -6.14 5.10
CA MET A 332 5.70 -5.79 5.74
C MET A 332 6.47 -7.07 6.12
N LEU A 333 5.79 -8.09 6.63
CA LEU A 333 6.39 -9.40 6.94
C LEU A 333 6.93 -10.05 5.67
N GLN A 334 6.15 -10.09 4.60
CA GLN A 334 6.61 -10.62 3.30
C GLN A 334 7.86 -9.87 2.79
N GLY A 335 7.87 -8.54 2.93
CA GLY A 335 9.03 -7.72 2.56
C GLY A 335 10.25 -8.03 3.42
N PHE A 336 10.06 -8.16 4.73
CA PHE A 336 11.11 -8.49 5.68
C PHE A 336 11.73 -9.88 5.42
N GLU A 337 10.91 -10.90 5.16
CA GLU A 337 11.37 -12.26 4.81
C GLU A 337 12.21 -12.27 3.51
N LYS A 338 11.94 -11.35 2.58
CA LYS A 338 12.74 -11.15 1.35
C LYS A 338 13.99 -10.29 1.58
N GLY A 339 14.26 -9.85 2.81
CA GLY A 339 15.37 -8.97 3.15
C GLY A 339 15.23 -7.56 2.57
N ASN A 340 14.00 -7.09 2.33
CA ASN A 340 13.74 -5.72 1.88
C ASN A 340 13.64 -4.77 3.07
N PHE A 341 13.89 -3.48 2.84
CA PHE A 341 13.57 -2.43 3.80
C PHE A 341 12.07 -2.37 4.07
N ILE A 342 11.69 -2.00 5.29
CA ILE A 342 10.31 -1.98 5.78
C ILE A 342 9.79 -0.55 5.98
N GLU A 343 8.47 -0.36 5.81
CA GLU A 343 7.81 0.97 5.78
C GLU A 343 7.43 1.49 7.18
N PHE A 344 8.22 1.15 8.20
CA PHE A 344 7.87 1.38 9.61
C PHE A 344 7.77 2.86 9.98
N GLU A 345 8.56 3.74 9.35
CA GLU A 345 8.55 5.18 9.65
C GLU A 345 7.21 5.85 9.36
N ASN A 346 6.51 5.43 8.30
CA ASN A 346 5.21 6.01 7.94
C ASN A 346 4.02 5.23 8.49
N ILE A 347 4.19 3.92 8.75
CA ILE A 347 3.11 3.08 9.29
C ILE A 347 3.02 3.20 10.82
N VAL A 348 4.16 3.24 11.52
CA VAL A 348 4.23 3.25 12.99
C VAL A 348 4.83 4.56 13.50
N GLY A 349 5.92 5.02 12.88
CA GLY A 349 6.63 6.22 13.33
C GLY A 349 5.78 7.49 13.21
N GLU A 350 5.01 7.63 12.14
CA GLU A 350 4.19 8.82 11.93
C GLU A 350 3.01 8.96 12.92
N PRO A 351 2.14 7.95 13.12
CA PRO A 351 1.12 8.07 14.17
C PRO A 351 1.74 8.26 15.56
N LEU A 352 2.93 7.70 15.82
CA LEU A 352 3.67 7.92 17.06
C LEU A 352 4.11 9.39 17.23
N ARG A 353 4.57 10.04 16.16
CA ARG A 353 4.88 11.48 16.15
C ARG A 353 3.63 12.34 16.34
N GLU A 354 2.51 11.97 15.70
CA GLU A 354 1.23 12.65 15.94
C GLU A 354 0.77 12.50 17.39
N ALA A 355 0.96 11.33 18.01
CA ALA A 355 0.66 11.09 19.42
C ALA A 355 1.47 12.00 20.35
N GLU A 356 2.77 12.10 20.14
CA GLU A 356 3.67 13.01 20.86
C GLU A 356 3.20 14.47 20.72
N ARG A 357 2.84 14.90 19.51
CA ARG A 357 2.37 16.25 19.22
C ARG A 357 1.12 16.65 20.02
N VAL A 358 0.22 15.70 20.27
CA VAL A 358 -1.04 15.94 21.00
C VAL A 358 -1.07 15.39 22.42
N GLY A 359 0.06 14.87 22.92
CA GLY A 359 0.19 14.37 24.29
C GLY A 359 -0.61 13.09 24.59
N VAL A 360 -0.89 12.25 23.58
CA VAL A 360 -1.54 10.95 23.78
C VAL A 360 -0.49 9.88 24.07
N ALA A 361 -0.69 9.11 25.14
CA ALA A 361 0.19 8.01 25.50
C ALA A 361 -0.01 6.81 24.56
N THR A 362 1.09 6.31 23.99
CA THR A 362 1.09 5.16 23.07
C THR A 362 2.21 4.16 23.44
N PRO A 363 2.16 3.56 24.65
CA PRO A 363 3.25 2.71 25.15
C PRO A 363 3.50 1.48 24.28
N THR A 364 2.45 0.84 23.76
CA THR A 364 2.58 -0.38 22.96
C THR A 364 3.11 -0.07 21.57
N LEU A 365 2.56 0.97 20.93
CA LEU A 365 3.04 1.47 19.63
C LEU A 365 4.51 1.89 19.70
N ARG A 366 4.93 2.52 20.81
CA ARG A 366 6.35 2.88 21.04
C ARG A 366 7.25 1.67 21.02
N VAL A 367 6.89 0.61 21.75
CA VAL A 367 7.69 -0.62 21.79
C VAL A 367 7.76 -1.25 20.40
N ILE A 368 6.64 -1.34 19.68
CA ILE A 368 6.61 -1.85 18.31
C ILE A 368 7.51 -1.02 17.38
N TYR A 369 7.47 0.31 17.48
CA TYR A 369 8.32 1.19 16.69
C TYR A 369 9.81 0.89 16.90
N GLU A 370 10.26 0.78 18.16
CA GLU A 370 11.68 0.51 18.45
C GLU A 370 12.11 -0.88 17.99
N LEU A 371 11.25 -1.89 18.10
CA LEU A 371 11.52 -3.24 17.59
C LEU A 371 11.66 -3.23 16.06
N LEU A 372 10.74 -2.60 15.33
CA LEU A 372 10.81 -2.49 13.87
C LEU A 372 12.03 -1.69 13.42
N LYS A 373 12.38 -0.61 14.14
CA LYS A 373 13.59 0.17 13.89
C LYS A 373 14.85 -0.69 14.01
N GLY A 374 14.90 -1.57 15.02
CA GLY A 374 15.95 -2.58 15.16
C GLY A 374 15.99 -3.57 13.98
N LEU A 375 14.84 -4.06 13.52
CA LEU A 375 14.75 -4.94 12.34
C LEU A 375 15.24 -4.24 11.07
N GLN A 376 14.83 -2.99 10.84
CA GLN A 376 15.31 -2.17 9.71
C GLN A 376 16.83 -1.96 9.80
N TRP A 377 17.37 -1.71 10.99
CA TRP A 377 18.81 -1.57 11.19
C TRP A 377 19.56 -2.86 10.82
N LYS A 378 19.06 -4.04 11.21
CA LYS A 378 19.62 -5.33 10.78
C LYS A 378 19.62 -5.49 9.26
N ILE A 379 18.56 -5.01 8.58
CA ILE A 379 18.52 -5.02 7.11
C ILE A 379 19.58 -4.08 6.53
N LYS A 380 19.75 -2.88 7.12
CA LYS A 380 20.80 -1.92 6.71
C LYS A 380 22.19 -2.52 6.88
N GLU A 381 22.45 -3.21 8.00
CA GLU A 381 23.71 -3.92 8.25
C GLU A 381 23.93 -5.03 7.20
N ALA A 382 22.95 -5.91 6.99
CA ALA A 382 23.04 -7.00 6.02
C ALA A 382 23.28 -6.52 4.57
N LYS A 383 22.83 -5.30 4.25
CA LYS A 383 23.06 -4.65 2.95
C LYS A 383 24.31 -3.75 2.92
N GLY A 384 25.10 -3.71 4.00
CA GLY A 384 26.35 -2.95 4.08
C GLY A 384 26.17 -1.42 4.20
N LEU A 385 24.96 -0.95 4.51
CA LEU A 385 24.69 0.48 4.71
C LEU A 385 25.11 0.99 6.10
N VAL A 386 25.20 0.09 7.07
CA VAL A 386 25.73 0.37 8.41
C VAL A 386 26.84 -0.63 8.68
N LYS A 387 27.94 -0.14 9.24
CA LYS A 387 29.04 -0.98 9.72
C LYS A 387 28.95 -1.04 11.24
N VAL A 388 28.90 -2.25 11.78
CA VAL A 388 29.13 -2.47 13.20
C VAL A 388 30.62 -2.39 13.43
N PRO A 389 31.10 -1.54 14.36
CA PRO A 389 32.49 -1.59 14.77
C PRO A 389 32.82 -3.02 15.20
N LEU A 390 33.93 -3.56 14.69
CA LEU A 390 34.38 -4.93 14.94
C LEU A 390 34.36 -5.27 16.44
N THR A 391 33.95 -6.50 16.75
CA THR A 391 33.82 -7.02 18.11
C THR A 391 35.16 -7.19 18.82
N ARG A 392 35.08 -7.27 20.15
CA ARG A 392 36.11 -7.45 21.20
C ARG A 392 37.43 -8.20 20.88
N ASP A 393 37.50 -9.04 19.86
CA ASP A 393 38.68 -9.85 19.52
C ASP A 393 39.84 -9.01 18.93
N GLU A 394 39.57 -7.76 18.58
CA GLU A 394 40.59 -6.78 18.19
C GLU A 394 41.10 -5.93 19.38
N LYS A 395 40.62 -6.20 20.60
CA LYS A 395 41.19 -5.63 21.84
C LYS A 395 42.01 -6.70 22.57
N PRO A 396 43.34 -6.56 22.68
CA PRO A 396 44.14 -7.45 23.52
C PRO A 396 43.59 -7.44 24.97
N GLY A 397 43.15 -8.59 25.48
CA GLY A 397 42.89 -8.79 26.91
C GLY A 397 41.45 -9.13 27.35
N PHE A 398 40.47 -9.26 26.45
CA PHE A 398 39.11 -9.62 26.86
C PHE A 398 38.82 -11.13 26.70
N LYS A 399 39.00 -11.93 27.77
CA LYS A 399 38.54 -13.33 27.82
C LYS A 399 37.19 -13.42 28.53
N TYR A 400 36.20 -14.06 27.90
CA TYR A 400 34.96 -14.47 28.55
C TYR A 400 35.17 -15.86 29.18
N SER A 401 34.76 -16.04 30.44
CA SER A 401 34.73 -17.33 31.12
C SER A 401 33.30 -17.92 31.10
N GLY A 402 33.12 -19.08 30.46
CA GLY A 402 31.86 -19.86 30.43
C GLY A 402 30.95 -19.50 29.25
N VAL A 403 30.39 -20.45 28.48
CA VAL A 403 29.82 -21.75 28.82
C VAL A 403 30.19 -22.78 27.73
N GLY A 404 30.43 -24.03 28.15
CA GLY A 404 30.99 -25.10 27.33
C GLY A 404 30.16 -25.46 26.08
N ARG A 405 30.86 -25.86 25.01
CA ARG A 405 30.27 -26.47 23.82
C ARG A 405 29.45 -27.72 24.22
N PRO A 406 28.29 -27.97 23.60
CA PRO A 406 27.66 -29.28 23.70
C PRO A 406 28.65 -30.32 23.16
N ARG A 407 28.87 -31.41 23.90
CA ARG A 407 29.64 -32.56 23.41
C ARG A 407 28.83 -33.21 22.29
N ASP A 408 29.48 -33.49 21.18
CA ASP A 408 28.95 -34.34 20.12
C ASP A 408 28.50 -35.67 20.72
N VAL A 409 27.22 -36.00 20.55
CA VAL A 409 26.68 -37.32 20.86
C VAL A 409 26.71 -38.12 19.56
N THR A 410 27.82 -38.81 19.32
CA THR A 410 27.85 -40.00 18.47
C THR A 410 27.83 -41.21 19.39
N GLY A 411 26.74 -41.97 19.34
CA GLY A 411 26.53 -43.25 20.01
C GLY A 411 25.39 -43.98 19.34
#